data_AF-A0AAE1W954-F1
#
_entry.id   AF-A0AAE1W954-F1
#
_cell.length_a   1.000
_cell.length_b   1.000
_cell.length_c   1.000
_cell.angle_alpha   90.00
_cell.angle_beta   90.00
_cell.angle_gamma   90.00
#
_symmetry.space_group_name_H-M   'P 1'
#
loop_
_entity.id
_entity.type
_entity.pdbx_description
1 polymer ?
#
loop_
_entity_poly.entity_id
_entity_poly.type
_entity_poly.pdbx_seq_one_letter_code
_entity_poly.pdbx_strand_id
1 'polypeptide(L)'
;MAALKFFVFTLLLSLILTHFRVEADGSISVDDEVKVVRSDGPDSSILEQLKSEIHNLESHIEEKTREIKDKDEVIAAKEKIIKAKNSIVSLENEIASLQKKGKLDAAEQVGKAHARAAELEKQVEKLREDIDVKIKEKEILEARATEAEKKASELNSKFESLQKTIDDQKKKLRKTERALQIAEEEMIKAKFEVASKTKELLEVHGSWLPTWLAVHFDNYQSLLLENWKSHGKPALELLLQKALYYELTHFLYQVIEKKAKAEEWAAPHVEAVKTKWVPAIKEQWVVITTNVEPHVQTLTAKTVEIYEVSKNAVTPRIIKVQELADPYIQGLRKFSKPYIDQVATAARPHVDNLRTAVKPYTQEVVHAYGKFLESATTYHNQVQGKVEEKLKSHELTKPLATKELVWFSASALLALPIIFLLKICSAVFGKKTKKPIRNGLRPPPACIGSDLPKLYLFMKYTVNLEV
;
A
#
# COMPACT_ATOMS: atom_id res chain seq x y z
N MET A 1 -23.14 8.51 26.13
CA MET A 1 -24.12 7.44 25.83
C MET A 1 -25.08 7.09 26.97
N ALA A 2 -25.00 7.66 28.19
CA ALA A 2 -25.99 7.40 29.25
C ALA A 2 -27.32 8.16 29.05
N ALA A 3 -27.27 9.49 28.87
CA ALA A 3 -28.46 10.34 28.78
C ALA A 3 -29.47 9.92 27.68
N LEU A 4 -29.00 9.50 26.51
CA LEU A 4 -29.85 9.04 25.42
C LEU A 4 -30.67 7.78 25.78
N LYS A 5 -30.17 6.93 26.68
CA LYS A 5 -30.92 5.74 27.13
C LYS A 5 -32.04 6.08 28.11
N PHE A 6 -31.88 7.12 28.94
CA PHE A 6 -32.96 7.63 29.79
C PHE A 6 -34.07 8.30 28.97
N PHE A 7 -33.72 9.09 27.95
CA PHE A 7 -34.67 9.82 27.11
C PHE A 7 -35.61 8.88 26.32
N VAL A 8 -35.13 7.71 25.88
CA VAL A 8 -35.96 6.69 25.22
C VAL A 8 -36.89 5.98 26.22
N PHE A 9 -36.46 5.82 27.48
CA PHE A 9 -37.24 5.12 28.50
C PHE A 9 -38.46 5.93 28.99
N THR A 10 -38.32 7.26 29.09
CA THR A 10 -39.46 8.14 29.46
C THR A 10 -40.48 8.27 28.33
N LEU A 11 -40.04 8.32 27.07
CA LEU A 11 -40.91 8.38 25.89
C LEU A 11 -41.76 7.13 25.67
N LEU A 12 -41.29 5.96 26.11
CA LEU A 12 -42.04 4.70 26.01
C LEU A 12 -43.11 4.55 27.10
N LEU A 13 -42.93 5.17 28.27
CA LEU A 13 -43.88 5.05 29.39
C LEU A 13 -45.13 5.93 29.20
N SER A 14 -45.02 7.03 28.44
CA SER A 14 -46.14 7.96 28.19
C SER A 14 -47.13 7.49 27.10
N LEU A 15 -46.85 6.38 26.39
CA LEU A 15 -47.61 5.97 25.20
C LEU A 15 -48.66 4.86 25.46
N ILE A 16 -48.76 4.35 26.70
CA ILE A 16 -49.59 3.18 27.05
C ILE A 16 -50.94 3.56 27.70
N LEU A 17 -51.18 4.85 28.00
CA LEU A 17 -52.31 5.32 28.82
C LEU A 17 -53.38 6.16 28.08
N THR A 18 -53.44 6.11 26.74
CA THR A 18 -54.46 6.84 25.95
C THR A 18 -55.08 5.98 24.83
N HIS A 19 -56.42 5.90 24.82
CA HIS A 19 -57.30 5.18 23.86
C HIS A 19 -57.15 3.65 23.79
N PHE A 20 -58.19 2.87 24.10
CA PHE A 20 -59.45 2.83 23.34
C PHE A 20 -60.74 3.03 24.16
N ARG A 21 -61.81 3.47 23.48
CA ARG A 21 -63.18 3.74 23.99
C ARG A 21 -64.19 3.69 22.82
N VAL A 22 -65.44 3.26 23.08
CA VAL A 22 -66.74 3.56 22.38
C VAL A 22 -67.83 2.67 23.05
N GLU A 23 -68.88 3.20 23.72
CA GLU A 23 -70.18 3.75 23.24
C GLU A 23 -71.12 2.69 22.61
N ALA A 24 -72.45 2.63 22.82
CA ALA A 24 -73.46 3.35 23.66
C ALA A 24 -74.78 2.48 23.73
N ASP A 25 -75.95 2.80 24.31
CA ASP A 25 -76.50 3.92 25.13
C ASP A 25 -77.84 3.49 25.83
N GLY A 26 -78.34 4.28 26.81
CA GLY A 26 -79.74 4.33 27.33
C GLY A 26 -80.30 3.16 28.17
N SER A 27 -81.41 3.28 28.92
CA SER A 27 -82.15 4.44 29.51
C SER A 27 -83.23 3.97 30.53
N ILE A 28 -83.68 4.86 31.44
CA ILE A 28 -85.06 5.09 32.01
C ILE A 28 -85.97 3.85 32.33
N SER A 29 -86.73 3.69 33.45
CA SER A 29 -86.94 4.28 34.82
C SER A 29 -88.10 3.45 35.51
N VAL A 30 -88.79 3.69 36.66
CA VAL A 30 -88.80 4.60 37.85
C VAL A 30 -89.71 3.97 38.99
N ASP A 31 -89.61 4.41 40.26
CA ASP A 31 -90.62 4.41 41.40
C ASP A 31 -91.32 3.11 41.92
N ASP A 32 -91.89 3.02 43.16
CA ASP A 32 -91.70 3.70 44.48
C ASP A 32 -92.52 2.96 45.61
N GLU A 33 -92.39 3.36 46.90
CA GLU A 33 -93.37 3.44 48.04
C GLU A 33 -94.36 2.25 48.39
N VAL A 34 -94.90 1.98 49.63
CA VAL A 34 -94.75 2.53 51.01
C VAL A 34 -95.50 1.72 52.13
N LYS A 35 -95.11 1.91 53.42
CA LYS A 35 -95.85 1.79 54.74
C LYS A 35 -96.60 0.47 55.12
N VAL A 36 -97.11 0.23 56.35
CA VAL A 36 -96.68 0.36 57.79
C VAL A 36 -97.94 0.25 58.72
N VAL A 37 -97.76 0.03 60.04
CA VAL A 37 -98.79 -0.10 61.13
C VAL A 37 -99.43 -1.53 61.22
N ARG A 38 -99.57 -2.29 62.33
CA ARG A 38 -99.35 -2.23 63.81
C ARG A 38 -100.65 -2.27 64.67
N SER A 39 -100.58 -2.98 65.81
CA SER A 39 -101.46 -2.92 67.01
C SER A 39 -102.78 -3.70 66.98
N ASP A 40 -103.38 -4.13 68.10
CA ASP A 40 -102.92 -4.61 69.45
C ASP A 40 -104.18 -5.27 70.12
N GLY A 41 -104.04 -6.10 71.18
CA GLY A 41 -105.18 -6.77 71.89
C GLY A 41 -105.87 -5.90 72.99
N PRO A 42 -106.47 -6.46 74.08
CA PRO A 42 -106.81 -7.87 74.38
C PRO A 42 -108.17 -8.14 75.15
N ASP A 43 -108.58 -9.41 75.18
CA ASP A 43 -109.10 -10.30 76.28
C ASP A 43 -110.18 -9.93 77.34
N SER A 44 -110.77 -10.98 77.95
CA SER A 44 -111.69 -11.07 79.13
C SER A 44 -112.95 -11.92 78.85
N SER A 45 -113.45 -12.80 79.73
CA SER A 45 -112.87 -13.40 80.96
C SER A 45 -113.32 -14.86 81.20
N ILE A 46 -114.24 -15.41 80.38
CA ILE A 46 -114.74 -16.80 80.47
C ILE A 46 -114.56 -17.55 79.14
N LEU A 47 -114.44 -16.83 78.01
CA LEU A 47 -113.80 -17.39 76.82
C LEU A 47 -112.42 -17.94 77.21
N GLU A 48 -111.69 -17.20 78.07
CA GLU A 48 -110.33 -17.46 78.58
C GLU A 48 -109.96 -18.92 78.89
N GLN A 49 -110.87 -19.79 79.34
CA GLN A 49 -110.48 -21.20 79.57
C GLN A 49 -110.43 -22.00 78.26
N LEU A 50 -111.51 -21.99 77.46
CA LEU A 50 -111.49 -22.60 76.12
C LEU A 50 -110.53 -21.85 75.18
N LYS A 51 -110.35 -20.55 75.40
CA LYS A 51 -109.39 -19.68 74.72
C LYS A 51 -107.98 -19.94 75.20
N SER A 52 -107.72 -20.38 76.43
CA SER A 52 -106.37 -20.82 76.81
C SER A 52 -106.00 -22.10 76.08
N GLU A 53 -106.92 -23.04 75.87
CA GLU A 53 -106.66 -24.22 75.03
C GLU A 53 -106.62 -23.87 73.53
N ILE A 54 -107.54 -23.05 73.02
CA ILE A 54 -107.52 -22.62 71.61
C ILE A 54 -106.29 -21.75 71.33
N HIS A 55 -105.89 -20.82 72.21
CA HIS A 55 -104.70 -19.98 72.05
C HIS A 55 -103.40 -20.76 72.33
N ASN A 56 -103.41 -21.83 73.13
CA ASN A 56 -102.30 -22.79 73.24
C ASN A 56 -102.19 -23.64 71.96
N LEU A 57 -103.30 -24.10 71.39
CA LEU A 57 -103.31 -24.83 70.11
C LEU A 57 -103.00 -23.91 68.91
N GLU A 58 -103.49 -22.67 68.89
CA GLU A 58 -103.16 -21.65 67.89
C GLU A 58 -101.72 -21.20 68.03
N SER A 59 -101.21 -20.95 69.25
CA SER A 59 -99.79 -20.63 69.43
C SER A 59 -98.89 -21.83 69.14
N HIS A 60 -99.32 -23.07 69.36
CA HIS A 60 -98.59 -24.26 68.91
C HIS A 60 -98.68 -24.47 67.39
N ILE A 61 -99.83 -24.17 66.75
CA ILE A 61 -99.97 -24.18 65.28
C ILE A 61 -99.16 -23.05 64.65
N GLU A 62 -99.09 -21.87 65.26
CA GLU A 62 -98.32 -20.73 64.79
C GLU A 62 -96.83 -20.93 65.08
N GLU A 63 -96.46 -21.51 66.23
CA GLU A 63 -95.11 -22.03 66.51
C GLU A 63 -94.71 -23.08 65.46
N LYS A 64 -95.59 -24.04 65.13
CA LYS A 64 -95.33 -25.02 64.05
C LYS A 64 -95.26 -24.39 62.67
N THR A 65 -96.09 -23.39 62.37
CA THR A 65 -96.05 -22.66 61.10
C THR A 65 -94.76 -21.86 60.97
N ARG A 66 -94.29 -21.26 62.08
CA ARG A 66 -93.01 -20.57 62.19
C ARG A 66 -91.84 -21.56 62.10
N GLU A 67 -91.89 -22.69 62.80
CA GLU A 67 -90.90 -23.78 62.72
C GLU A 67 -90.80 -24.39 61.31
N ILE A 68 -91.92 -24.50 60.58
CA ILE A 68 -91.96 -24.93 59.19
C ILE A 68 -91.35 -23.85 58.28
N LYS A 69 -91.73 -22.58 58.45
CA LYS A 69 -91.17 -21.46 57.68
C LYS A 69 -89.66 -21.31 57.88
N ASP A 70 -89.19 -21.39 59.12
CA ASP A 70 -87.77 -21.36 59.46
C ASP A 70 -87.02 -22.56 58.83
N LYS A 71 -87.66 -23.73 58.77
CA LYS A 71 -87.12 -24.91 58.05
C LYS A 71 -87.09 -24.72 56.53
N ASP A 72 -88.12 -24.12 55.93
CA ASP A 72 -88.14 -23.82 54.50
C ASP A 72 -87.11 -22.75 54.12
N GLU A 73 -86.90 -21.72 54.94
CA GLU A 73 -85.81 -20.75 54.78
C GLU A 73 -84.43 -21.43 54.89
N VAL A 74 -84.28 -22.38 55.82
CA VAL A 74 -83.08 -23.23 55.94
C VAL A 74 -82.90 -24.20 54.76
N ILE A 75 -83.98 -24.70 54.16
CA ILE A 75 -83.95 -25.54 52.95
C ILE A 75 -83.55 -24.71 51.73
N ALA A 76 -84.16 -23.53 51.52
CA ALA A 76 -83.80 -22.61 50.45
C ALA A 76 -82.33 -22.15 50.56
N ALA A 77 -81.83 -21.92 51.78
CA ALA A 77 -80.41 -21.66 52.02
C ALA A 77 -79.52 -22.86 51.64
N LYS A 78 -79.93 -24.10 51.96
CA LYS A 78 -79.21 -25.32 51.57
C LYS A 78 -79.23 -25.55 50.05
N GLU A 79 -80.33 -25.31 49.36
CA GLU A 79 -80.39 -25.36 47.89
C GLU A 79 -79.46 -24.32 47.25
N LYS A 80 -79.44 -23.09 47.78
CA LYS A 80 -78.53 -22.03 47.30
C LYS A 80 -77.05 -22.43 47.47
N ILE A 81 -76.72 -23.13 48.56
CA ILE A 81 -75.39 -23.74 48.79
C ILE A 81 -75.12 -24.90 47.83
N ILE A 82 -76.09 -25.78 47.55
CA ILE A 82 -75.94 -26.86 46.56
C ILE A 82 -75.71 -26.29 45.15
N LYS A 83 -76.45 -25.25 44.76
CA LYS A 83 -76.28 -24.56 43.48
C LYS A 83 -74.91 -23.91 43.35
N ALA A 84 -74.38 -23.33 44.43
CA ALA A 84 -72.99 -22.85 44.48
C ALA A 84 -71.96 -24.00 44.41
N LYS A 85 -72.26 -25.17 44.99
CA LYS A 85 -71.40 -26.36 44.94
C LYS A 85 -71.25 -26.92 43.53
N ASN A 86 -72.27 -26.79 42.68
CA ASN A 86 -72.15 -27.12 41.25
C ASN A 86 -71.18 -26.18 40.52
N SER A 87 -71.09 -24.90 40.91
CA SER A 87 -70.07 -23.98 40.39
C SER A 87 -68.64 -24.37 40.80
N ILE A 88 -68.45 -24.98 41.98
CA ILE A 88 -67.14 -25.51 42.41
C ILE A 88 -66.68 -26.62 41.45
N VAL A 89 -67.55 -27.56 41.08
CA VAL A 89 -67.24 -28.63 40.11
C VAL A 89 -66.88 -28.05 38.72
N SER A 90 -67.47 -26.92 38.32
CA SER A 90 -67.05 -26.21 37.10
C SER A 90 -65.62 -25.66 37.21
N LEU A 91 -65.29 -25.01 38.33
CA LEU A 91 -63.97 -24.43 38.58
C LEU A 91 -62.89 -25.51 38.74
N GLU A 92 -63.19 -26.65 39.36
CA GLU A 92 -62.28 -27.79 39.47
C GLU A 92 -61.90 -28.36 38.09
N ASN A 93 -62.88 -28.49 37.19
CA ASN A 93 -62.63 -28.90 35.80
C ASN A 93 -61.83 -27.85 35.02
N GLU A 94 -62.11 -26.56 35.24
CA GLU A 94 -61.36 -25.47 34.61
C GLU A 94 -59.89 -25.45 35.08
N ILE A 95 -59.64 -25.58 36.38
CA ILE A 95 -58.30 -25.72 36.99
C ILE A 95 -57.59 -26.95 36.43
N ALA A 96 -58.26 -28.10 36.33
CA ALA A 96 -57.68 -29.31 35.75
C ALA A 96 -57.30 -29.12 34.27
N SER A 97 -58.12 -28.40 33.49
CA SER A 97 -57.83 -28.05 32.10
C SER A 97 -56.61 -27.12 31.99
N LEU A 98 -56.52 -26.11 32.85
CA LEU A 98 -55.42 -25.14 32.89
C LEU A 98 -54.11 -25.78 33.36
N GLN A 99 -54.14 -26.69 34.35
CA GLN A 99 -52.97 -27.48 34.73
C GLN A 99 -52.49 -28.41 33.61
N LYS A 100 -53.42 -29.08 32.91
CA LYS A 100 -53.08 -29.97 31.79
C LYS A 100 -52.47 -29.18 30.62
N LYS A 101 -53.07 -28.04 30.26
CA LYS A 101 -52.56 -27.13 29.23
C LYS A 101 -51.21 -26.54 29.63
N GLY A 102 -51.09 -26.00 30.85
CA GLY A 102 -49.84 -25.43 31.36
C GLY A 102 -48.69 -26.44 31.40
N LYS A 103 -48.95 -27.71 31.73
CA LYS A 103 -47.94 -28.78 31.64
C LYS A 103 -47.53 -29.09 30.20
N LEU A 104 -48.47 -29.07 29.24
CA LEU A 104 -48.17 -29.26 27.81
C LEU A 104 -47.36 -28.10 27.24
N ASP A 105 -47.85 -26.86 27.41
CA ASP A 105 -47.19 -25.65 26.91
C ASP A 105 -45.78 -25.48 27.52
N ALA A 106 -45.60 -25.83 28.80
CA ALA A 106 -44.29 -25.83 29.46
C ALA A 106 -43.37 -26.95 28.96
N ALA A 107 -43.86 -28.17 28.76
CA ALA A 107 -43.05 -29.27 28.24
C ALA A 107 -42.59 -29.00 26.79
N GLU A 108 -43.45 -28.39 25.97
CA GLU A 108 -43.11 -28.01 24.60
C GLU A 108 -42.10 -26.84 24.55
N GLN A 109 -42.25 -25.84 25.43
CA GLN A 109 -41.24 -24.79 25.65
C GLN A 109 -39.89 -25.37 26.07
N VAL A 110 -39.87 -26.27 27.05
CA VAL A 110 -38.64 -26.91 27.56
C VAL A 110 -37.97 -27.76 26.47
N GLY A 111 -38.72 -28.54 25.69
CA GLY A 111 -38.19 -29.27 24.54
C GLY A 111 -37.56 -28.34 23.48
N LYS A 112 -38.23 -27.22 23.15
CA LYS A 112 -37.69 -26.19 22.23
C LYS A 112 -36.46 -25.48 22.81
N ALA A 113 -36.38 -25.29 24.12
CA ALA A 113 -35.22 -24.70 24.79
C ALA A 113 -34.01 -25.64 24.75
N HIS A 114 -34.18 -26.93 25.06
CA HIS A 114 -33.09 -27.91 24.98
C HIS A 114 -32.60 -28.13 23.55
N ALA A 115 -33.49 -28.18 22.55
CA ALA A 115 -33.09 -28.28 21.15
C ALA A 115 -32.23 -27.08 20.69
N ARG A 116 -32.57 -25.86 21.15
CA ARG A 116 -31.77 -24.65 20.91
C ARG A 116 -30.44 -24.67 21.66
N ALA A 117 -30.41 -25.19 22.89
CA ALA A 117 -29.18 -25.31 23.67
C ALA A 117 -28.18 -26.26 22.99
N ALA A 118 -28.61 -27.43 22.54
CA ALA A 118 -27.75 -28.41 21.87
C ALA A 118 -27.20 -27.90 20.52
N GLU A 119 -28.00 -27.16 19.75
CA GLU A 119 -27.51 -26.53 18.51
C GLU A 119 -26.52 -25.38 18.78
N LEU A 120 -26.74 -24.58 19.84
CA LEU A 120 -25.77 -23.56 20.26
C LEU A 120 -24.46 -24.18 20.79
N GLU A 121 -24.54 -25.26 21.57
CA GLU A 121 -23.39 -26.01 22.08
C GLU A 121 -22.52 -26.56 20.94
N LYS A 122 -23.17 -27.14 19.92
CA LYS A 122 -22.51 -27.59 18.68
C LYS A 122 -21.86 -26.44 17.89
N GLN A 123 -22.48 -25.25 17.87
CA GLN A 123 -21.88 -24.07 17.24
C GLN A 123 -20.68 -23.54 18.05
N VAL A 124 -20.73 -23.58 19.38
CA VAL A 124 -19.63 -23.20 20.27
C VAL A 124 -18.43 -24.13 20.08
N GLU A 125 -18.63 -25.45 20.07
CA GLU A 125 -17.50 -26.38 19.92
C GLU A 125 -16.87 -26.30 18.51
N LYS A 126 -17.68 -26.09 17.46
CA LYS A 126 -17.12 -25.80 16.13
C LYS A 126 -16.28 -24.51 16.12
N LEU A 127 -16.79 -23.42 16.72
CA LEU A 127 -16.05 -22.16 16.81
C LEU A 127 -14.73 -22.31 17.59
N ARG A 128 -14.70 -23.22 18.56
CA ARG A 128 -13.50 -23.57 19.34
C ARG A 128 -12.47 -24.32 18.48
N GLU A 129 -12.90 -25.31 17.68
CA GLU A 129 -12.03 -25.98 16.69
C GLU A 129 -11.44 -24.97 15.69
N ASP A 130 -12.29 -24.08 15.13
CA ASP A 130 -11.86 -23.02 14.21
C ASP A 130 -10.85 -22.07 14.87
N ILE A 131 -11.02 -21.72 16.16
CA ILE A 131 -10.06 -20.90 16.93
C ILE A 131 -8.73 -21.62 17.13
N ASP A 132 -8.72 -22.89 17.52
CA ASP A 132 -7.49 -23.67 17.74
C ASP A 132 -6.68 -23.86 16.45
N VAL A 133 -7.34 -23.95 15.30
CA VAL A 133 -6.68 -23.92 13.98
C VAL A 133 -6.06 -22.55 13.71
N LYS A 134 -6.79 -21.45 13.99
CA LYS A 134 -6.30 -20.09 13.76
C LYS A 134 -5.14 -19.69 14.70
N ILE A 135 -5.08 -20.25 15.91
CA ILE A 135 -3.93 -20.09 16.81
C ILE A 135 -2.68 -20.73 16.19
N LYS A 136 -2.77 -21.97 15.71
CA LYS A 136 -1.66 -22.69 15.07
C LYS A 136 -1.19 -22.00 13.79
N GLU A 137 -2.12 -21.49 12.97
CA GLU A 137 -1.78 -20.66 11.80
C GLU A 137 -1.03 -19.37 12.20
N LYS A 138 -1.48 -18.68 13.26
CA LYS A 138 -0.81 -17.48 13.80
C LYS A 138 0.61 -17.80 14.23
N GLU A 139 0.84 -18.86 15.00
CA GLU A 139 2.16 -19.26 15.48
C GLU A 139 3.14 -19.52 14.32
N ILE A 140 2.69 -20.19 13.25
CA ILE A 140 3.49 -20.44 12.04
C ILE A 140 3.83 -19.13 11.32
N LEU A 141 2.89 -18.17 11.26
CA LEU A 141 3.12 -16.85 10.65
C LEU A 141 4.05 -15.98 11.49
N GLU A 142 3.95 -16.04 12.82
CA GLU A 142 4.77 -15.30 13.78
C GLU A 142 6.22 -15.82 13.76
N ALA A 143 6.42 -17.14 13.72
CA ALA A 143 7.72 -17.76 13.49
C ALA A 143 8.36 -17.28 12.16
N ARG A 144 7.60 -17.29 11.06
CA ARG A 144 8.05 -16.78 9.75
C ARG A 144 8.38 -15.28 9.77
N ALA A 145 7.64 -14.48 10.54
CA ALA A 145 7.92 -13.06 10.70
C ALA A 145 9.28 -12.83 11.39
N THR A 146 9.55 -13.52 12.52
CA THR A 146 10.86 -13.41 13.21
C THR A 146 12.03 -13.88 12.35
N GLU A 147 11.84 -14.92 11.52
CA GLU A 147 12.86 -15.36 10.56
C GLU A 147 13.13 -14.30 9.47
N ALA A 148 12.08 -13.64 8.98
CA ALA A 148 12.20 -12.55 8.01
C ALA A 148 12.88 -11.31 8.60
N GLU A 149 12.58 -10.93 9.85
CA GLU A 149 13.26 -9.85 10.58
C GLU A 149 14.75 -10.15 10.81
N LYS A 150 15.10 -11.40 11.12
CA LYS A 150 16.50 -11.83 11.22
C LYS A 150 17.23 -11.71 9.88
N LYS A 151 16.60 -12.13 8.77
CA LYS A 151 17.17 -11.97 7.41
C LYS A 151 17.29 -10.50 7.00
N ALA A 152 16.32 -9.66 7.36
CA ALA A 152 16.34 -8.22 7.07
C ALA A 152 17.46 -7.48 7.83
N SER A 153 17.66 -7.80 9.11
CA SER A 153 18.76 -7.23 9.93
C SER A 153 20.14 -7.72 9.46
N GLU A 154 20.28 -8.99 9.07
CA GLU A 154 21.49 -9.50 8.43
C GLU A 154 21.80 -8.75 7.13
N LEU A 155 20.82 -8.58 6.24
CA LEU A 155 20.96 -7.83 4.99
C LEU A 155 21.34 -6.36 5.23
N ASN A 156 20.76 -5.71 6.25
CA ASN A 156 21.13 -4.33 6.62
C ASN A 156 22.61 -4.23 7.05
N SER A 157 23.09 -5.18 7.87
CA SER A 157 24.51 -5.19 8.28
C SER A 157 25.47 -5.37 7.09
N LYS A 158 25.10 -6.20 6.12
CA LYS A 158 25.85 -6.37 4.86
C LYS A 158 25.84 -5.08 4.03
N PHE A 159 24.70 -4.41 3.92
CA PHE A 159 24.58 -3.13 3.22
C PHE A 159 25.45 -2.03 3.84
N GLU A 160 25.48 -1.92 5.18
CA GLU A 160 26.36 -0.97 5.88
C GLU A 160 27.85 -1.25 5.62
N SER A 161 28.25 -2.53 5.58
CA SER A 161 29.64 -2.91 5.24
C SER A 161 30.04 -2.56 3.80
N LEU A 162 29.12 -2.70 2.85
CA LEU A 162 29.30 -2.31 1.45
C LEU A 162 29.38 -0.79 1.31
N GLN A 163 28.48 -0.05 1.98
CA GLN A 163 28.49 1.43 1.98
C GLN A 163 29.82 1.98 2.49
N LYS A 164 30.34 1.45 3.61
CA LYS A 164 31.66 1.81 4.14
C LYS A 164 32.78 1.57 3.12
N THR A 165 32.74 0.41 2.44
CA THR A 165 33.73 0.04 1.41
C THR A 165 33.69 0.99 0.20
N ILE A 166 32.49 1.40 -0.23
CA ILE A 166 32.29 2.36 -1.31
C ILE A 166 32.87 3.74 -0.94
N ASP A 167 32.63 4.23 0.27
CA ASP A 167 33.16 5.53 0.69
C ASP A 167 34.69 5.52 0.87
N ASP A 168 35.29 4.41 1.31
CA ASP A 168 36.75 4.26 1.34
C ASP A 168 37.36 4.16 -0.09
N GLN A 169 36.72 3.47 -1.03
CA GLN A 169 37.15 3.48 -2.44
C GLN A 169 37.06 4.88 -3.06
N LYS A 170 35.96 5.60 -2.82
CA LYS A 170 35.75 6.99 -3.25
C LYS A 170 36.78 7.96 -2.65
N LYS A 171 37.21 7.71 -1.42
CA LYS A 171 38.30 8.43 -0.73
C LYS A 171 39.68 8.12 -1.34
N LYS A 172 39.92 6.90 -1.82
CA LYS A 172 41.14 6.53 -2.58
C LYS A 172 41.16 7.21 -3.96
N LEU A 173 40.05 7.16 -4.72
CA LEU A 173 39.93 7.79 -6.04
C LEU A 173 40.21 9.30 -5.97
N ARG A 174 39.64 10.01 -4.98
CA ARG A 174 39.93 11.42 -4.68
C ARG A 174 41.35 11.73 -4.18
N LYS A 175 42.22 10.74 -4.01
CA LYS A 175 43.67 10.94 -3.83
C LYS A 175 44.41 10.80 -5.15
N THR A 176 44.12 9.75 -5.92
CA THR A 176 44.76 9.53 -7.24
C THR A 176 44.39 10.61 -8.25
N GLU A 177 43.14 11.08 -8.24
CA GLU A 177 42.64 12.21 -9.06
C GLU A 177 43.46 13.50 -8.85
N ARG A 178 43.74 13.86 -7.60
CA ARG A 178 44.56 15.04 -7.28
C ARG A 178 46.06 14.84 -7.55
N ALA A 179 46.57 13.62 -7.38
CA ALA A 179 47.96 13.31 -7.75
C ALA A 179 48.18 13.40 -9.27
N LEU A 180 47.18 13.00 -10.07
CA LEU A 180 47.20 13.16 -11.53
C LEU A 180 47.20 14.65 -11.93
N GLN A 181 46.30 15.46 -11.35
CA GLN A 181 46.24 16.91 -11.63
C GLN A 181 47.57 17.61 -11.34
N ILE A 182 48.23 17.31 -10.22
CA ILE A 182 49.55 17.87 -9.89
C ILE A 182 50.60 17.47 -10.93
N ALA A 183 50.62 16.19 -11.37
CA ALA A 183 51.56 15.72 -12.39
C ALA A 183 51.30 16.35 -13.78
N GLU A 184 50.04 16.63 -14.13
CA GLU A 184 49.66 17.35 -15.35
C GLU A 184 50.11 18.82 -15.30
N GLU A 185 49.88 19.51 -14.17
CA GLU A 185 50.33 20.89 -13.94
C GLU A 185 51.87 21.01 -13.97
N GLU A 186 52.58 20.10 -13.30
CA GLU A 186 54.05 20.04 -13.30
C GLU A 186 54.61 19.75 -14.71
N MET A 187 54.01 18.84 -15.49
CA MET A 187 54.40 18.60 -16.88
C MET A 187 54.21 19.85 -17.75
N ILE A 188 53.10 20.57 -17.61
CA ILE A 188 52.82 21.80 -18.35
C ILE A 188 53.86 22.88 -17.99
N LYS A 189 54.15 23.06 -16.69
CA LYS A 189 55.17 23.98 -16.20
C LYS A 189 56.57 23.64 -16.75
N ALA A 190 56.98 22.38 -16.69
CA ALA A 190 58.27 21.94 -17.22
C ALA A 190 58.41 22.18 -18.73
N LYS A 191 57.35 21.92 -19.52
CA LYS A 191 57.31 22.24 -20.96
C LYS A 191 57.46 23.74 -21.22
N PHE A 192 56.83 24.59 -20.40
CA PHE A 192 56.95 26.04 -20.53
C PHE A 192 58.36 26.54 -20.17
N GLU A 193 58.98 26.02 -19.10
CA GLU A 193 60.36 26.38 -18.71
C GLU A 193 61.41 25.96 -19.75
N VAL A 194 61.24 24.80 -20.40
CA VAL A 194 62.09 24.39 -21.52
C VAL A 194 61.90 25.33 -22.71
N ALA A 195 60.66 25.69 -23.03
CA ALA A 195 60.35 26.61 -24.12
C ALA A 195 60.86 28.05 -23.88
N SER A 196 60.85 28.55 -22.64
CA SER A 196 61.41 29.87 -22.31
C SER A 196 62.94 29.88 -22.39
N LYS A 197 63.62 28.91 -21.77
CA LYS A 197 65.09 28.79 -21.80
C LYS A 197 65.62 28.60 -23.23
N THR A 198 64.87 27.91 -24.09
CA THR A 198 65.21 27.74 -25.51
C THR A 198 65.17 29.08 -26.27
N LYS A 199 64.23 29.99 -25.93
CA LYS A 199 64.17 31.34 -26.52
C LYS A 199 65.27 32.26 -26.00
N GLU A 200 65.48 32.25 -24.68
CA GLU A 200 66.54 33.03 -24.02
C GLU A 200 67.93 32.70 -24.59
N LEU A 201 68.22 31.40 -24.78
CA LEU A 201 69.46 30.94 -25.42
C LEU A 201 69.58 31.45 -26.87
N LEU A 202 68.49 31.45 -27.65
CA LEU A 202 68.47 31.93 -29.03
C LEU A 202 68.77 33.44 -29.12
N GLU A 203 68.21 34.23 -28.21
CA GLU A 203 68.32 35.68 -28.15
C GLU A 203 69.71 36.14 -27.66
N VAL A 204 70.29 35.43 -26.69
CA VAL A 204 71.69 35.64 -26.24
C VAL A 204 72.69 35.25 -27.34
N HIS A 205 72.46 34.16 -28.08
CA HIS A 205 73.32 33.81 -29.22
C HIS A 205 73.24 34.84 -30.36
N GLY A 206 72.04 35.32 -30.69
CA GLY A 206 71.85 36.31 -31.76
C GLY A 206 72.52 37.67 -31.53
N SER A 207 72.91 37.98 -30.29
CA SER A 207 73.52 39.26 -29.89
C SER A 207 75.02 39.19 -29.58
N TRP A 208 75.61 37.99 -29.46
CA TRP A 208 77.04 37.80 -29.19
C TRP A 208 77.90 37.63 -30.45
N LEU A 209 77.35 37.14 -31.56
CA LEU A 209 78.11 36.94 -32.80
C LEU A 209 78.49 38.29 -33.46
N PRO A 210 79.78 38.58 -33.72
CA PRO A 210 80.18 39.73 -34.53
C PRO A 210 79.56 39.69 -35.92
N THR A 211 79.25 40.83 -36.54
CA THR A 211 78.48 40.89 -37.81
C THR A 211 79.07 40.05 -38.95
N TRP A 212 80.40 39.96 -39.06
CA TRP A 212 81.04 39.06 -40.04
C TRP A 212 80.72 37.59 -39.73
N LEU A 213 80.84 37.17 -38.48
CA LEU A 213 80.54 35.83 -38.04
C LEU A 213 79.03 35.53 -38.11
N ALA A 214 78.16 36.52 -37.87
CA ALA A 214 76.72 36.39 -38.06
C ALA A 214 76.36 36.15 -39.53
N VAL A 215 76.91 36.94 -40.47
CA VAL A 215 76.72 36.74 -41.92
C VAL A 215 77.32 35.40 -42.39
N HIS A 216 78.48 35.00 -41.85
CA HIS A 216 79.02 33.68 -42.10
C HIS A 216 78.16 32.57 -41.49
N PHE A 217 77.56 32.77 -40.32
CA PHE A 217 76.67 31.81 -39.66
C PHE A 217 75.34 31.70 -40.42
N ASP A 218 74.75 32.78 -40.90
CA ASP A 218 73.57 32.76 -41.77
C ASP A 218 73.87 32.06 -43.11
N ASN A 219 75.04 32.28 -43.71
CA ASN A 219 75.47 31.55 -44.90
C ASN A 219 75.70 30.05 -44.59
N TYR A 220 76.38 29.72 -43.50
CA TYR A 220 76.64 28.32 -43.11
C TYR A 220 75.34 27.62 -42.69
N GLN A 221 74.43 28.32 -42.03
CA GLN A 221 73.10 27.84 -41.65
C GLN A 221 72.21 27.69 -42.88
N SER A 222 72.28 28.58 -43.87
CA SER A 222 71.57 28.44 -45.14
C SER A 222 72.10 27.25 -45.94
N LEU A 223 73.42 27.09 -46.05
CA LEU A 223 74.07 25.99 -46.75
C LEU A 223 73.91 24.64 -46.02
N LEU A 224 73.87 24.64 -44.68
CA LEU A 224 73.45 23.50 -43.87
C LEU A 224 71.96 23.19 -44.02
N LEU A 225 71.08 24.20 -44.09
CA LEU A 225 69.63 24.04 -44.27
C LEU A 225 69.29 23.55 -45.69
N GLU A 226 70.09 23.91 -46.69
CA GLU A 226 69.99 23.45 -48.06
C GLU A 226 70.53 22.02 -48.21
N ASN A 227 71.73 21.72 -47.70
CA ASN A 227 72.22 20.33 -47.60
C ASN A 227 71.31 19.45 -46.72
N TRP A 228 70.66 20.03 -45.70
CA TRP A 228 69.61 19.36 -44.96
C TRP A 228 68.40 19.09 -45.85
N LYS A 229 67.81 20.10 -46.50
CA LYS A 229 66.66 19.88 -47.41
C LYS A 229 66.95 18.87 -48.53
N SER A 230 68.15 18.88 -49.10
CA SER A 230 68.52 18.05 -50.27
C SER A 230 69.04 16.66 -49.89
N HIS A 231 69.68 16.50 -48.73
CA HIS A 231 70.35 15.25 -48.35
C HIS A 231 70.01 14.79 -46.92
N GLY A 232 70.15 15.67 -45.92
CA GLY A 232 69.94 15.33 -44.51
C GLY A 232 68.49 14.93 -44.18
N LYS A 233 67.51 15.75 -44.57
CA LYS A 233 66.08 15.55 -44.40
C LYS A 233 65.57 14.35 -45.21
N PRO A 234 65.89 14.15 -46.51
CA PRO A 234 65.51 12.91 -47.20
C PRO A 234 66.13 11.65 -46.58
N ALA A 235 67.38 11.70 -46.10
CA ALA A 235 68.00 10.57 -45.42
C ALA A 235 67.38 10.31 -44.03
N LEU A 236 67.06 11.36 -43.27
CA LEU A 236 66.44 11.23 -41.94
C LEU A 236 64.94 10.91 -42.06
N GLU A 237 64.22 11.38 -43.07
CA GLU A 237 62.88 10.91 -43.41
C GLU A 237 62.91 9.46 -43.88
N LEU A 238 63.89 9.03 -44.67
CA LEU A 238 64.09 7.61 -44.98
C LEU A 238 64.40 6.78 -43.72
N LEU A 239 65.23 7.28 -42.80
CA LEU A 239 65.53 6.60 -41.53
C LEU A 239 64.33 6.61 -40.57
N LEU A 240 63.55 7.69 -40.48
CA LEU A 240 62.31 7.75 -39.69
C LEU A 240 61.22 6.89 -40.32
N GLN A 241 61.08 6.86 -41.64
CA GLN A 241 60.14 6.01 -42.34
C GLN A 241 60.54 4.54 -42.23
N LYS A 242 61.84 4.22 -42.24
CA LYS A 242 62.36 2.86 -42.01
C LYS A 242 62.29 2.45 -40.54
N ALA A 243 62.52 3.37 -39.61
CA ALA A 243 62.33 3.15 -38.17
C ALA A 243 60.85 2.96 -37.84
N LEU A 244 59.96 3.84 -38.30
CA LEU A 244 58.51 3.66 -38.21
C LEU A 244 58.05 2.40 -38.94
N TYR A 245 58.66 2.01 -40.06
CA TYR A 245 58.34 0.74 -40.72
C TYR A 245 58.78 -0.46 -39.87
N TYR A 246 59.96 -0.45 -39.25
CA TYR A 246 60.40 -1.51 -38.35
C TYR A 246 59.64 -1.53 -37.03
N GLU A 247 59.33 -0.38 -36.43
CA GLU A 247 58.49 -0.26 -35.24
C GLU A 247 57.05 -0.67 -35.54
N LEU A 248 56.47 -0.24 -36.67
CA LEU A 248 55.11 -0.62 -37.07
C LEU A 248 55.02 -2.09 -37.47
N THR A 249 56.04 -2.67 -38.12
CA THR A 249 56.06 -4.12 -38.41
C THR A 249 56.33 -4.96 -37.16
N HIS A 250 57.21 -4.54 -36.24
CA HIS A 250 57.40 -5.16 -34.93
C HIS A 250 56.14 -5.05 -34.06
N PHE A 251 55.46 -3.91 -34.08
CA PHE A 251 54.18 -3.69 -33.39
C PHE A 251 53.06 -4.51 -34.03
N LEU A 252 52.94 -4.57 -35.36
CA LEU A 252 52.02 -5.49 -36.04
C LEU A 252 52.32 -6.94 -35.66
N TYR A 253 53.59 -7.34 -35.65
CA TYR A 253 54.01 -8.69 -35.30
C TYR A 253 53.61 -9.04 -33.85
N GLN A 254 53.88 -8.16 -32.89
CA GLN A 254 53.40 -8.34 -31.52
C GLN A 254 51.86 -8.34 -31.44
N VAL A 255 51.16 -7.44 -32.12
CA VAL A 255 49.69 -7.41 -32.11
C VAL A 255 49.11 -8.71 -32.72
N ILE A 256 49.71 -9.24 -33.78
CA ILE A 256 49.33 -10.52 -34.40
C ILE A 256 49.63 -11.69 -33.45
N GLU A 257 50.80 -11.74 -32.81
CA GLU A 257 51.17 -12.79 -31.86
C GLU A 257 50.28 -12.77 -30.61
N LYS A 258 50.01 -11.60 -30.03
CA LYS A 258 49.11 -11.43 -28.89
C LYS A 258 47.66 -11.74 -29.26
N LYS A 259 47.21 -11.38 -30.48
CA LYS A 259 45.90 -11.75 -31.02
C LYS A 259 45.78 -13.27 -31.16
N ALA A 260 46.75 -13.93 -31.79
CA ALA A 260 46.75 -15.37 -31.96
C ALA A 260 46.69 -16.11 -30.63
N LYS A 261 47.50 -15.69 -29.64
CA LYS A 261 47.47 -16.25 -28.27
C LYS A 261 46.15 -15.98 -27.53
N ALA A 262 45.51 -14.84 -27.77
CA ALA A 262 44.18 -14.55 -27.22
C ALA A 262 43.07 -15.37 -27.91
N GLU A 263 43.17 -15.62 -29.21
CA GLU A 263 42.24 -16.46 -29.97
C GLU A 263 42.41 -17.95 -29.59
N GLU A 264 43.64 -18.44 -29.42
CA GLU A 264 43.94 -19.79 -28.91
C GLU A 264 43.39 -19.99 -27.48
N TRP A 265 43.59 -19.02 -26.58
CA TRP A 265 43.04 -19.06 -25.22
C TRP A 265 41.51 -19.00 -25.20
N ALA A 266 40.90 -18.19 -26.08
CA ALA A 266 39.45 -18.04 -26.16
C ALA A 266 38.76 -19.24 -26.85
N ALA A 267 39.41 -19.89 -27.83
CA ALA A 267 38.85 -20.98 -28.62
C ALA A 267 38.17 -22.09 -27.80
N PRO A 268 38.80 -22.72 -26.79
CA PRO A 268 38.14 -23.77 -26.01
C PRO A 268 36.94 -23.26 -25.19
N HIS A 269 36.95 -21.99 -24.77
CA HIS A 269 35.83 -21.38 -24.05
C HIS A 269 34.67 -21.03 -25.00
N VAL A 270 34.96 -20.51 -26.19
CA VAL A 270 33.95 -20.23 -27.24
C VAL A 270 33.33 -21.53 -27.75
N GLU A 271 34.13 -22.55 -28.04
CA GLU A 271 33.65 -23.88 -28.40
C GLU A 271 32.81 -24.50 -27.28
N ALA A 272 33.23 -24.43 -26.02
CA ALA A 272 32.43 -24.92 -24.90
C ALA A 272 31.07 -24.19 -24.77
N VAL A 273 31.04 -22.87 -24.91
CA VAL A 273 29.79 -22.09 -24.90
C VAL A 273 28.87 -22.52 -26.06
N LYS A 274 29.41 -22.59 -27.28
CA LYS A 274 28.68 -22.94 -28.50
C LYS A 274 28.16 -24.39 -28.51
N THR A 275 28.92 -25.34 -27.97
CA THR A 275 28.62 -26.79 -28.06
C THR A 275 27.93 -27.36 -26.82
N LYS A 276 28.14 -26.80 -25.62
CA LYS A 276 27.56 -27.32 -24.37
C LYS A 276 26.52 -26.37 -23.78
N TRP A 277 26.86 -25.10 -23.60
CA TRP A 277 25.99 -24.16 -22.88
C TRP A 277 24.81 -23.68 -23.72
N VAL A 278 25.00 -23.30 -24.98
CA VAL A 278 23.91 -22.84 -25.85
C VAL A 278 22.84 -23.92 -26.07
N PRO A 279 23.16 -25.20 -26.33
CA PRO A 279 22.16 -26.27 -26.38
C PRO A 279 21.46 -26.51 -25.03
N ALA A 280 22.22 -26.65 -23.93
CA ALA A 280 21.63 -26.92 -22.61
C ALA A 280 20.71 -25.80 -22.12
N ILE A 281 21.07 -24.53 -22.36
CA ILE A 281 20.20 -23.38 -22.06
C ILE A 281 18.92 -23.43 -22.91
N LYS A 282 19.03 -23.77 -24.21
CA LYS A 282 17.86 -23.90 -25.09
C LYS A 282 16.92 -25.02 -24.65
N GLU A 283 17.46 -26.18 -24.28
CA GLU A 283 16.69 -27.32 -23.77
C GLU A 283 16.00 -27.00 -22.45
N GLN A 284 16.72 -26.41 -21.48
CA GLN A 284 16.11 -25.99 -20.22
C GLN A 284 15.07 -24.88 -20.42
N TRP A 285 15.28 -23.95 -21.36
CA TRP A 285 14.30 -22.92 -21.66
C TRP A 285 13.00 -23.51 -22.22
N VAL A 286 13.08 -24.51 -23.11
CA VAL A 286 11.90 -25.24 -23.59
C VAL A 286 11.18 -25.94 -22.44
N VAL A 287 11.90 -26.66 -21.57
CA VAL A 287 11.30 -27.34 -20.40
C VAL A 287 10.64 -26.35 -19.43
N ILE A 288 11.28 -25.21 -19.17
CA ILE A 288 10.72 -24.13 -18.34
C ILE A 288 9.44 -23.58 -19.00
N THR A 289 9.45 -23.28 -20.30
CA THR A 289 8.26 -22.82 -21.01
C THR A 289 7.14 -23.85 -20.92
N THR A 290 7.37 -25.11 -21.30
CA THR A 290 6.34 -26.16 -21.28
C THR A 290 5.72 -26.38 -19.89
N ASN A 291 6.50 -26.25 -18.81
CA ASN A 291 5.99 -26.41 -17.45
C ASN A 291 5.29 -25.16 -16.90
N VAL A 292 5.75 -23.96 -17.25
CA VAL A 292 5.23 -22.69 -16.68
C VAL A 292 4.04 -22.14 -17.47
N GLU A 293 4.03 -22.29 -18.80
CA GLU A 293 2.96 -21.88 -19.71
C GLU A 293 1.54 -22.28 -19.22
N PRO A 294 1.22 -23.56 -18.93
CA PRO A 294 -0.12 -23.95 -18.49
C PRO A 294 -0.49 -23.36 -17.12
N HIS A 295 0.48 -23.15 -16.23
CA HIS A 295 0.24 -22.51 -14.93
C HIS A 295 -0.04 -21.01 -15.07
N VAL A 296 0.67 -20.30 -15.95
CA VAL A 296 0.42 -18.88 -16.25
C VAL A 296 -0.94 -18.71 -16.93
N GLN A 297 -1.28 -19.55 -17.92
CA GLN A 297 -2.60 -19.52 -18.57
C GLN A 297 -3.73 -19.82 -17.56
N THR A 298 -3.56 -20.82 -16.68
CA THR A 298 -4.53 -21.13 -15.62
C THR A 298 -4.70 -19.99 -14.62
N LEU A 299 -3.60 -19.36 -14.21
CA LEU A 299 -3.62 -18.22 -13.28
C LEU A 299 -4.32 -17.01 -13.92
N THR A 300 -4.02 -16.70 -15.18
CA THR A 300 -4.68 -15.63 -15.94
C THR A 300 -6.18 -15.90 -16.07
N ALA A 301 -6.59 -17.11 -16.47
CA ALA A 301 -8.00 -17.47 -16.61
C ALA A 301 -8.78 -17.30 -15.29
N LYS A 302 -8.25 -17.85 -14.18
CA LYS A 302 -8.87 -17.69 -12.84
C LYS A 302 -8.88 -16.24 -12.36
N THR A 303 -7.87 -15.44 -12.71
CA THR A 303 -7.82 -14.02 -12.35
C THR A 303 -8.90 -13.22 -13.09
N VAL A 304 -9.14 -13.53 -14.37
CA VAL A 304 -10.23 -12.94 -15.16
C VAL A 304 -11.59 -13.37 -14.60
N GLU A 305 -11.79 -14.66 -14.33
CA GLU A 305 -13.03 -15.19 -13.74
C GLU A 305 -13.37 -14.52 -12.39
N ILE A 306 -12.40 -14.45 -11.47
CA ILE A 306 -12.56 -13.80 -10.16
C ILE A 306 -12.85 -12.30 -10.33
N TYR A 307 -12.21 -11.64 -11.31
CA TYR A 307 -12.46 -10.23 -11.61
C TYR A 307 -13.89 -10.00 -12.15
N GLU A 308 -14.37 -10.83 -13.07
CA GLU A 308 -15.73 -10.71 -13.61
C GLU A 308 -16.80 -11.04 -12.58
N VAL A 309 -16.62 -12.09 -11.77
CA VAL A 309 -17.53 -12.42 -10.65
C VAL A 309 -17.57 -11.27 -9.64
N SER A 310 -16.40 -10.72 -9.26
CA SER A 310 -16.30 -9.57 -8.35
C SER A 310 -16.98 -8.32 -8.92
N LYS A 311 -16.70 -7.98 -10.19
CA LYS A 311 -17.34 -6.88 -10.92
C LYS A 311 -18.85 -7.03 -10.91
N ASN A 312 -19.38 -8.19 -11.32
CA ASN A 312 -20.81 -8.45 -11.41
C ASN A 312 -21.50 -8.41 -10.02
N ALA A 313 -20.83 -8.86 -8.96
CA ALA A 313 -21.35 -8.78 -7.58
C ALA A 313 -21.34 -7.36 -7.00
N VAL A 314 -20.41 -6.50 -7.44
CA VAL A 314 -20.23 -5.13 -6.92
C VAL A 314 -21.01 -4.09 -7.75
N THR A 315 -21.18 -4.28 -9.06
CA THR A 315 -21.98 -3.41 -9.95
C THR A 315 -23.35 -3.01 -9.38
N PRO A 316 -24.23 -3.91 -8.90
CA PRO A 316 -25.52 -3.52 -8.34
C PRO A 316 -25.42 -2.72 -7.02
N ARG A 317 -24.27 -2.75 -6.32
CA ARG A 317 -24.00 -1.88 -5.16
C ARG A 317 -23.54 -0.50 -5.62
N ILE A 318 -22.67 -0.43 -6.65
CA ILE A 318 -22.25 0.84 -7.26
C ILE A 318 -23.46 1.59 -7.82
N ILE A 319 -24.33 0.91 -8.57
CA ILE A 319 -25.56 1.50 -9.12
C ILE A 319 -26.42 2.09 -8.00
N LYS A 320 -26.70 1.33 -6.93
CA LYS A 320 -27.50 1.84 -5.79
C LYS A 320 -26.86 3.02 -5.05
N VAL A 321 -25.53 3.05 -4.95
CA VAL A 321 -24.81 4.21 -4.36
C VAL A 321 -24.89 5.41 -5.30
N GLN A 322 -24.83 5.21 -6.62
CA GLN A 322 -25.00 6.28 -7.61
C GLN A 322 -26.43 6.80 -7.64
N GLU A 323 -27.44 5.93 -7.66
CA GLU A 323 -28.88 6.30 -7.57
C GLU A 323 -29.18 7.10 -6.28
N LEU A 324 -28.55 6.73 -5.16
CA LEU A 324 -28.68 7.46 -3.90
C LEU A 324 -27.94 8.81 -3.91
N ALA A 325 -26.79 8.88 -4.59
CA ALA A 325 -25.97 10.09 -4.66
C ALA A 325 -26.47 11.10 -5.71
N ASP A 326 -27.06 10.65 -6.82
CA ASP A 326 -27.48 11.48 -7.94
C ASP A 326 -28.43 12.63 -7.55
N PRO A 327 -29.45 12.45 -6.66
CA PRO A 327 -30.25 13.56 -6.16
C PRO A 327 -29.44 14.64 -5.44
N TYR A 328 -28.45 14.25 -4.63
CA TYR A 328 -27.55 15.18 -3.93
C TYR A 328 -26.56 15.85 -4.89
N ILE A 329 -26.02 15.10 -5.86
CA ILE A 329 -25.13 15.63 -6.91
C ILE A 329 -25.89 16.62 -7.80
N GLN A 330 -27.13 16.31 -8.19
CA GLN A 330 -28.00 17.21 -8.95
C GLN A 330 -28.39 18.45 -8.13
N GLY A 331 -28.68 18.30 -6.84
CA GLY A 331 -28.91 19.42 -5.92
C GLY A 331 -27.69 20.33 -5.84
N LEU A 332 -26.53 19.77 -5.50
CA LEU A 332 -25.26 20.48 -5.44
C LEU A 332 -24.93 21.16 -6.79
N ARG A 333 -25.17 20.49 -7.92
CA ARG A 333 -24.96 21.04 -9.27
C ARG A 333 -25.92 22.19 -9.60
N LYS A 334 -27.16 22.17 -9.11
CA LYS A 334 -28.10 23.31 -9.24
C LYS A 334 -27.61 24.53 -8.45
N PHE A 335 -27.08 24.33 -7.23
CA PHE A 335 -26.53 25.42 -6.43
C PHE A 335 -25.15 25.91 -6.92
N SER A 336 -24.25 25.00 -7.31
CA SER A 336 -22.87 25.34 -7.67
C SER A 336 -22.75 25.89 -9.09
N LYS A 337 -23.59 25.45 -10.03
CA LYS A 337 -23.51 25.88 -11.44
C LYS A 337 -23.50 27.41 -11.62
N PRO A 338 -24.39 28.22 -11.03
CA PRO A 338 -24.31 29.68 -11.21
C PRO A 338 -23.00 30.28 -10.70
N TYR A 339 -22.42 29.78 -9.59
CA TYR A 339 -21.11 30.23 -9.12
C TYR A 339 -19.96 29.75 -10.00
N ILE A 340 -20.01 28.52 -10.52
CA ILE A 340 -19.03 27.99 -11.48
C ILE A 340 -19.08 28.77 -12.78
N ASP A 341 -20.27 29.05 -13.32
CA ASP A 341 -20.49 29.81 -14.54
C ASP A 341 -20.06 31.29 -14.33
N GLN A 342 -20.27 31.87 -13.14
CA GLN A 342 -19.79 33.21 -12.78
C GLN A 342 -18.26 33.27 -12.68
N VAL A 343 -17.62 32.32 -12.00
CA VAL A 343 -16.16 32.21 -11.89
C VAL A 343 -15.54 31.94 -13.27
N ALA A 344 -16.14 31.06 -14.08
CA ALA A 344 -15.70 30.81 -15.45
C ALA A 344 -15.82 32.06 -16.32
N THR A 345 -16.91 32.81 -16.21
CA THR A 345 -17.13 34.07 -16.96
C THR A 345 -16.12 35.15 -16.55
N ALA A 346 -15.86 35.31 -15.24
CA ALA A 346 -14.86 36.25 -14.73
C ALA A 346 -13.42 35.84 -15.09
N ALA A 347 -13.10 34.54 -15.06
CA ALA A 347 -11.78 34.03 -15.41
C ALA A 347 -11.53 34.02 -16.93
N ARG A 348 -12.58 33.91 -17.77
CA ARG A 348 -12.48 33.81 -19.23
C ARG A 348 -11.55 34.85 -19.88
N PRO A 349 -11.69 36.17 -19.67
CA PRO A 349 -10.75 37.15 -20.25
C PRO A 349 -9.30 36.96 -19.79
N HIS A 350 -9.07 36.53 -18.55
CA HIS A 350 -7.72 36.26 -18.04
C HIS A 350 -7.13 34.97 -18.65
N VAL A 351 -7.95 33.92 -18.83
CA VAL A 351 -7.55 32.66 -19.48
C VAL A 351 -7.29 32.87 -20.97
N ASP A 352 -8.14 33.61 -21.68
CA ASP A 352 -7.97 33.90 -23.11
C ASP A 352 -6.77 34.84 -23.36
N ASN A 353 -6.51 35.81 -22.47
CA ASN A 353 -5.29 36.63 -22.49
C ASN A 353 -4.03 35.78 -22.23
N LEU A 354 -4.02 34.96 -21.16
CA LEU A 354 -2.89 34.08 -20.84
C LEU A 354 -2.62 33.08 -21.97
N ARG A 355 -3.67 32.49 -22.56
CA ARG A 355 -3.57 31.63 -23.75
C ARG A 355 -2.97 32.36 -24.93
N THR A 356 -3.32 33.62 -25.15
CA THR A 356 -2.77 34.46 -26.23
C THR A 356 -1.30 34.80 -25.98
N ALA A 357 -0.93 35.17 -24.75
CA ALA A 357 0.45 35.46 -24.36
C ALA A 357 1.37 34.23 -24.38
N VAL A 358 0.85 33.04 -24.04
CA VAL A 358 1.59 31.77 -24.03
C VAL A 358 1.67 31.12 -25.43
N LYS A 359 0.78 31.51 -26.37
CA LYS A 359 0.75 30.99 -27.75
C LYS A 359 2.10 31.09 -28.48
N PRO A 360 2.81 32.25 -28.56
CA PRO A 360 4.10 32.33 -29.26
C PRO A 360 5.15 31.38 -28.65
N TYR A 361 5.32 31.37 -27.33
CA TYR A 361 6.25 30.46 -26.64
C TYR A 361 5.91 28.99 -26.88
N THR A 362 4.62 28.64 -26.94
CA THR A 362 4.20 27.26 -27.25
C THR A 362 4.56 26.89 -28.69
N GLN A 363 4.39 27.80 -29.65
CA GLN A 363 4.78 27.56 -31.05
C GLN A 363 6.31 27.44 -31.20
N GLU A 364 7.08 28.27 -30.49
CA GLU A 364 8.54 28.21 -30.46
C GLU A 364 9.06 26.91 -29.85
N VAL A 365 8.51 26.47 -28.71
CA VAL A 365 8.85 25.18 -28.08
C VAL A 365 8.51 24.00 -28.98
N VAL A 366 7.35 24.02 -29.65
CA VAL A 366 6.97 22.96 -30.62
C VAL A 366 7.93 22.95 -31.82
N HIS A 367 8.33 24.11 -32.33
CA HIS A 367 9.28 24.20 -33.45
C HIS A 367 10.70 23.73 -33.07
N ALA A 368 11.18 24.11 -31.87
CA ALA A 368 12.46 23.65 -31.34
C ALA A 368 12.46 22.14 -31.06
N TYR A 369 11.37 21.61 -30.51
CA TYR A 369 11.20 20.17 -30.27
C TYR A 369 11.11 19.37 -31.59
N GLY A 370 10.46 19.91 -32.63
CA GLY A 370 10.45 19.32 -33.97
C GLY A 370 11.87 19.19 -34.55
N LYS A 371 12.64 20.28 -34.54
CA LYS A 371 14.06 20.28 -34.96
C LYS A 371 14.92 19.32 -34.15
N PHE A 372 14.67 19.21 -32.83
CA PHE A 372 15.35 18.24 -31.97
C PHE A 372 15.02 16.79 -32.35
N LEU A 373 13.75 16.45 -32.59
CA LEU A 373 13.34 15.11 -33.02
C LEU A 373 13.92 14.73 -34.39
N GLU A 374 13.93 15.66 -35.35
CA GLU A 374 14.53 15.46 -36.67
C GLU A 374 16.04 15.21 -36.58
N SER A 375 16.73 15.99 -35.74
CA SER A 375 18.16 15.82 -35.44
C SER A 375 18.44 14.49 -34.75
N ALA A 376 17.64 14.13 -33.75
CA ALA A 376 17.76 12.88 -33.00
C ALA A 376 17.50 11.65 -33.91
N THR A 377 16.50 11.71 -34.78
CA THR A 377 16.21 10.66 -35.77
C THR A 377 17.35 10.50 -36.77
N THR A 378 17.90 11.61 -37.26
CA THR A 378 19.06 11.60 -38.17
C THR A 378 20.29 10.98 -37.50
N TYR A 379 20.59 11.35 -36.25
CA TYR A 379 21.68 10.77 -35.48
C TYR A 379 21.43 9.30 -35.13
N HIS A 380 20.19 8.91 -34.83
CA HIS A 380 19.81 7.51 -34.58
C HIS A 380 20.15 6.62 -35.77
N ASN A 381 19.78 7.04 -36.98
CA ASN A 381 20.09 6.33 -38.22
C ASN A 381 21.61 6.24 -38.47
N GLN A 382 22.37 7.31 -38.18
CA GLN A 382 23.84 7.28 -38.27
C GLN A 382 24.49 6.32 -37.27
N VAL A 383 23.96 6.24 -36.03
CA VAL A 383 24.44 5.31 -35.01
C VAL A 383 24.04 3.87 -35.34
N GLN A 384 22.84 3.62 -35.85
CA GLN A 384 22.43 2.31 -36.36
C GLN A 384 23.44 1.79 -37.39
N GLY A 385 23.77 2.58 -38.41
CA GLY A 385 24.75 2.18 -39.43
C GLY A 385 26.12 1.82 -38.84
N LYS A 386 26.66 2.64 -37.93
CA LYS A 386 27.95 2.39 -37.27
C LYS A 386 27.93 1.18 -36.33
N VAL A 387 26.81 0.93 -35.64
CA VAL A 387 26.62 -0.25 -34.79
C VAL A 387 26.49 -1.51 -35.65
N GLU A 388 25.74 -1.46 -36.75
CA GLU A 388 25.59 -2.57 -37.69
C GLU A 388 26.93 -2.93 -38.36
N GLU A 389 27.71 -1.93 -38.77
CA GLU A 389 29.08 -2.08 -39.28
C GLU A 389 29.98 -2.78 -38.25
N LYS A 390 30.00 -2.29 -37.00
CA LYS A 390 30.82 -2.86 -35.91
C LYS A 390 30.38 -4.25 -35.45
N LEU A 391 29.09 -4.56 -35.50
CA LEU A 391 28.61 -5.92 -35.22
C LEU A 391 28.98 -6.87 -36.37
N LYS A 392 28.92 -6.43 -37.63
CA LYS A 392 29.33 -7.24 -38.79
C LYS A 392 30.84 -7.43 -38.93
N SER A 393 31.68 -6.56 -38.34
CA SER A 393 33.14 -6.62 -38.50
C SER A 393 33.87 -7.72 -37.70
N HIS A 394 33.17 -8.48 -36.84
CA HIS A 394 33.73 -9.63 -36.13
C HIS A 394 32.80 -10.83 -36.21
N GLU A 395 33.34 -12.04 -36.42
CA GLU A 395 32.52 -13.24 -36.64
C GLU A 395 31.62 -13.61 -35.45
N LEU A 396 32.07 -13.33 -34.23
CA LEU A 396 31.31 -13.56 -33.00
C LEU A 396 30.12 -12.60 -32.83
N THR A 397 30.21 -11.37 -33.35
CA THR A 397 29.14 -10.35 -33.25
C THR A 397 28.26 -10.29 -34.50
N LYS A 398 28.71 -10.87 -35.62
CA LYS A 398 27.96 -11.00 -36.87
C LYS A 398 26.55 -11.60 -36.69
N PRO A 399 26.30 -12.65 -35.89
CA PRO A 399 24.94 -13.13 -35.61
C PRO A 399 24.11 -12.19 -34.71
N LEU A 400 24.75 -11.25 -34.00
CA LEU A 400 24.08 -10.23 -33.18
C LEU A 400 23.69 -8.98 -33.98
N ALA A 401 24.09 -8.87 -35.25
CA ALA A 401 23.73 -7.77 -36.15
C ALA A 401 22.26 -7.82 -36.63
N THR A 402 21.31 -8.12 -35.74
CA THR A 402 19.87 -8.12 -36.03
C THR A 402 19.36 -6.67 -36.06
N LYS A 403 18.36 -6.40 -36.92
CA LYS A 403 17.77 -5.05 -37.06
C LYS A 403 17.27 -4.50 -35.72
N GLU A 404 16.67 -5.35 -34.89
CA GLU A 404 16.17 -5.01 -33.56
C GLU A 404 17.33 -4.65 -32.61
N LEU A 405 18.38 -5.46 -32.50
CA LEU A 405 19.48 -5.17 -31.58
C LEU A 405 20.27 -3.92 -32.01
N VAL A 406 20.45 -3.71 -33.32
CA VAL A 406 21.03 -2.48 -33.87
C VAL A 406 20.18 -1.26 -33.49
N TRP A 407 18.85 -1.33 -33.68
CA TRP A 407 17.92 -0.27 -33.33
C TRP A 407 17.93 0.04 -31.82
N PHE A 408 17.83 -0.98 -30.96
CA PHE A 408 17.87 -0.81 -29.50
C PHE A 408 19.22 -0.26 -29.02
N SER A 409 20.33 -0.71 -29.59
CA SER A 409 21.67 -0.22 -29.24
C SER A 409 21.85 1.25 -29.62
N ALA A 410 21.38 1.66 -30.81
CA ALA A 410 21.39 3.05 -31.22
C ALA A 410 20.45 3.92 -30.35
N SER A 411 19.29 3.40 -29.95
CA SER A 411 18.37 4.06 -29.02
C SER A 411 19.00 4.26 -27.64
N ALA A 412 19.70 3.26 -27.12
CA ALA A 412 20.40 3.34 -25.83
C ALA A 412 21.54 4.37 -25.85
N LEU A 413 22.35 4.40 -26.92
CA LEU A 413 23.42 5.37 -27.09
C LEU A 413 22.91 6.82 -27.17
N LEU A 414 21.73 7.05 -27.76
CA LEU A 414 21.05 8.36 -27.74
C LEU A 414 20.43 8.71 -26.38
N ALA A 415 19.84 7.74 -25.68
CA ALA A 415 19.16 7.98 -24.41
C ALA A 415 20.14 8.28 -23.27
N LEU A 416 21.35 7.70 -23.27
CA LEU A 416 22.32 7.83 -22.18
C LEU A 416 22.72 9.29 -21.87
N PRO A 417 23.09 10.15 -22.85
CA PRO A 417 23.33 11.59 -22.60
C PRO A 417 22.10 12.32 -22.04
N ILE A 418 20.90 12.02 -22.54
CA ILE A 418 19.65 12.66 -22.09
C ILE A 418 19.37 12.30 -20.62
N ILE A 419 19.51 11.03 -20.25
CA ILE A 419 19.34 10.54 -18.87
C ILE A 419 20.40 11.15 -17.94
N PHE A 420 21.63 11.34 -18.42
CA PHE A 420 22.71 11.99 -17.65
C PHE A 420 22.41 13.48 -17.40
N LEU A 421 21.99 14.22 -18.43
CA LEU A 421 21.57 15.62 -18.31
C LEU A 421 20.35 15.77 -17.37
N LEU A 422 19.34 14.91 -17.50
CA LEU A 422 18.18 14.89 -16.60
C LEU A 422 18.57 14.64 -15.14
N LYS A 423 19.56 13.78 -14.87
CA LYS A 423 20.13 13.59 -13.52
C LYS A 423 20.88 14.82 -13.01
N ILE A 424 21.64 15.52 -13.86
CA ILE A 424 22.31 16.78 -13.48
C ILE A 424 21.28 17.86 -13.14
N CYS A 425 20.28 18.08 -14.00
CA CYS A 425 19.20 19.03 -13.75
C CYS A 425 18.42 18.67 -12.47
N SER A 426 18.15 17.38 -12.23
CA SER A 426 17.49 16.92 -11.00
C SER A 426 18.34 17.15 -9.75
N ALA A 427 19.67 17.10 -9.85
CA ALA A 427 20.58 17.39 -8.74
C ALA A 427 20.74 18.90 -8.45
N VAL A 428 20.58 19.75 -9.47
CA VAL A 428 20.66 21.22 -9.35
C VAL A 428 19.34 21.83 -8.86
N PHE A 429 18.21 21.42 -9.45
CA PHE A 429 16.88 21.94 -9.10
C PHE A 429 16.17 21.13 -8.00
N GLY A 430 16.67 19.94 -7.67
CA GLY A 430 16.14 19.09 -6.60
C GLY A 430 16.36 19.69 -5.21
N LYS A 431 15.32 20.32 -4.66
CA LYS A 431 15.31 20.80 -3.28
C LYS A 431 15.66 19.66 -2.32
N LYS A 432 16.77 19.77 -1.60
CA LYS A 432 17.16 18.82 -0.53
C LYS A 432 16.03 18.69 0.48
N THR A 433 15.37 17.52 0.50
CA THR A 433 14.42 17.17 1.56
C THR A 433 15.16 17.16 2.90
N LYS A 434 14.74 18.04 3.83
CA LYS A 434 15.26 18.00 5.20
C LYS A 434 14.88 16.64 5.80
N LYS A 435 15.87 15.81 6.16
CA LYS A 435 15.62 14.64 7.00
C LYS A 435 14.98 15.12 8.32
N PRO A 436 13.94 14.45 8.86
CA PRO A 436 13.39 14.80 10.16
C PRO A 436 14.48 14.76 11.23
N ILE A 437 14.55 15.78 12.08
CA ILE A 437 15.41 15.74 13.27
C ILE A 437 14.77 14.75 14.23
N ARG A 438 15.36 13.56 14.33
CA ARG A 438 14.93 12.52 15.28
C ARG A 438 15.43 12.94 16.66
N ASN A 439 14.59 13.65 17.41
CA ASN A 439 14.91 14.15 18.75
C ASN A 439 15.40 12.99 19.65
N GLY A 440 16.69 13.00 20.00
CA GLY A 440 17.28 12.02 20.89
C GLY A 440 16.81 12.25 22.33
N LEU A 441 16.48 11.17 23.04
CA LEU A 441 16.28 11.24 24.49
C LEU A 441 17.58 11.67 25.18
N ARG A 442 17.42 12.52 26.20
CA ARG A 442 18.51 12.97 27.08
C ARG A 442 19.00 11.80 27.96
N PRO A 443 20.27 11.39 27.90
CA PRO A 443 20.87 10.55 28.93
C PRO A 443 21.14 11.37 30.21
N PRO A 444 21.12 10.77 31.41
CA PRO A 444 21.45 11.44 32.67
C PRO A 444 22.95 11.78 32.77
N PRO A 445 23.35 12.71 33.66
CA PRO A 445 24.70 13.28 33.66
C PRO A 445 25.74 12.46 34.44
N ALA A 446 26.98 12.56 33.96
CA ALA A 446 28.26 12.47 34.68
C ALA A 446 28.52 11.31 35.65
N CYS A 447 29.50 10.47 35.29
CA CYS A 447 30.56 10.07 36.23
C CYS A 447 31.88 10.70 35.76
N ILE A 448 32.70 11.13 36.71
CA ILE A 448 33.95 11.86 36.46
C ILE A 448 35.09 10.86 36.26
N GLY A 449 35.93 11.10 35.24
CA GLY A 449 37.15 10.33 34.98
C GLY A 449 38.14 11.20 34.23
N SER A 450 39.13 11.73 34.92
CA SER A 450 40.23 12.48 34.31
C SER A 450 41.23 11.52 33.65
N ASP A 451 41.73 11.87 32.48
CA ASP A 451 43.11 12.34 32.36
C ASP A 451 43.43 12.88 30.95
N LEU A 452 44.47 13.71 30.88
CA LEU A 452 44.96 14.40 29.68
C LEU A 452 46.22 13.71 29.10
N PRO A 453 46.74 14.11 27.92
CA PRO A 453 47.26 13.15 26.95
C PRO A 453 48.78 12.93 27.04
N LYS A 454 49.26 11.92 26.32
CA LYS A 454 50.67 11.86 25.89
C LYS A 454 50.79 11.75 24.37
N LEU A 455 51.56 12.71 23.83
CA LEU A 455 52.06 12.78 22.46
C LEU A 455 53.42 12.05 22.36
N TYR A 456 53.86 11.86 21.11
CA TYR A 456 55.23 11.55 20.67
C TYR A 456 55.83 10.14 20.81
N LEU A 457 56.77 9.90 19.87
CA LEU A 457 57.67 8.76 19.63
C LEU A 457 57.08 7.52 18.91
N PHE A 458 57.78 6.87 17.97
CA PHE A 458 58.85 7.33 17.05
C PHE A 458 59.01 6.33 15.87
N MET A 459 59.92 6.59 14.92
CA MET A 459 60.23 5.68 13.79
C MET A 459 60.80 4.32 14.20
N LYS A 460 60.23 3.23 13.66
CA LYS A 460 60.83 1.93 13.23
C LYS A 460 59.69 0.97 12.81
N TYR A 461 59.81 0.01 11.89
CA TYR A 461 60.96 -0.57 11.20
C TYR A 461 60.82 -0.58 9.67
N THR A 462 61.96 -0.73 8.98
CA THR A 462 62.08 -1.05 7.54
C THR A 462 62.06 -2.55 7.28
N VAL A 463 61.60 -2.92 6.08
CA VAL A 463 62.04 -4.08 5.24
C VAL A 463 62.15 -5.46 5.89
N ASN A 464 61.41 -6.42 5.31
CA ASN A 464 61.99 -7.71 4.91
C ASN A 464 61.33 -8.18 3.60
N LEU A 465 62.16 -8.57 2.63
CA LEU A 465 61.77 -9.54 1.60
C LEU A 465 62.15 -10.92 2.15
N GLU A 466 61.35 -11.95 1.87
CA GLU A 466 61.86 -13.25 1.42
C GLU A 466 60.71 -14.13 0.91
N VAL A 467 61.01 -14.86 -0.18
CA VAL A 467 60.16 -15.84 -0.92
C VAL A 467 58.84 -15.29 -1.47
#